data_AF-A0A936SJA7-F1
#
_entry.id   AF-A0A936SJA7-F1
#
_cell.length_a   1.000
_cell.length_b   1.000
_cell.length_c   1.000
_cell.angle_alpha   90.00
_cell.angle_beta   90.00
_cell.angle_gamma   90.00
#
_symmetry.space_group_name_H-M   'P 1'
#
loop_
_entity.id
_entity.type
_entity.pdbx_description
1 polymer ?
#
loop_
_entity_poly.entity_id
_entity_poly.type
_entity_poly.pdbx_seq_one_letter_code
_entity_poly.pdbx_strand_id
1 'polypeptide(L)'
;MSFLRDPKRFIAVLIAGVAGLIVLIDFTSIVSPIDTVARLLIDWAALLAVLALIVGLLSVVNSHLGRVLKRQPDWGYSLVLLLAMLLVIISGTVIGPTPSGYTLFPQGLVEQPIRDVFSAFYEPLAASFLALLAFFSLSAALRALRRRTIDALVILVVAMLVLALAALPQLASLPLLGQSVAWLNTYVALAGARGLLIGAALGAVVAGVRVLLGFDQPYLDR
;
A
#
# COMPACT_ATOMS: atom_id res chain seq x y z
N MET A 1 32.92 6.21 -1.92
CA MET A 1 32.97 4.77 -1.57
C MET A 1 33.54 4.04 -2.77
N SER A 2 34.72 3.42 -2.65
CA SER A 2 35.43 2.87 -3.81
C SER A 2 34.76 1.57 -4.28
N PHE A 3 33.82 1.68 -5.22
CA PHE A 3 33.21 0.55 -5.95
C PHE A 3 34.25 -0.40 -6.57
N LEU A 4 35.48 0.08 -6.75
CA LEU A 4 36.61 -0.66 -7.31
C LEU A 4 37.29 -1.63 -6.31
N ARG A 5 36.89 -1.63 -5.02
CA ARG A 5 37.53 -2.49 -4.01
C ARG A 5 36.89 -3.87 -3.85
N ASP A 6 35.65 -4.05 -4.26
CA ASP A 6 34.96 -5.35 -4.18
C ASP A 6 34.33 -5.71 -5.54
N PRO A 7 34.95 -6.63 -6.30
CA PRO A 7 34.50 -6.98 -7.64
C PRO A 7 33.12 -7.66 -7.61
N LYS A 8 32.77 -8.40 -6.55
CA LYS A 8 31.45 -9.07 -6.46
C LYS A 8 30.34 -8.05 -6.33
N ARG A 9 30.56 -7.06 -5.46
CA ARG A 9 29.65 -5.94 -5.24
C ARG A 9 29.45 -5.11 -6.50
N PHE A 10 30.54 -4.81 -7.22
CA PHE A 10 30.48 -4.08 -8.47
C PHE A 10 29.69 -4.84 -9.54
N ILE A 11 29.95 -6.14 -9.71
CA ILE A 11 29.25 -6.99 -10.68
C ILE A 11 27.75 -7.05 -10.37
N ALA A 12 27.37 -7.25 -9.10
CA ALA A 12 25.96 -7.32 -8.71
C ALA A 12 25.21 -6.01 -8.98
N VAL A 13 25.81 -4.87 -8.64
CA VAL A 13 25.25 -3.54 -8.94
C VAL A 13 25.14 -3.31 -10.44
N LEU A 14 26.16 -3.69 -11.21
CA LEU A 14 26.17 -3.53 -12.65
C LEU A 14 25.07 -4.37 -13.31
N ILE A 15 24.90 -5.63 -12.89
CA ILE A 15 23.82 -6.50 -13.38
C ILE A 15 22.45 -5.89 -13.04
N ALA A 16 22.23 -5.51 -11.78
CA ALA A 16 20.96 -4.93 -11.34
C ALA A 16 20.64 -3.62 -12.08
N GLY A 17 21.63 -2.72 -12.18
CA GLY A 17 21.51 -1.44 -12.87
C GLY A 17 21.22 -1.60 -14.36
N VAL A 18 21.95 -2.47 -15.06
CA VAL A 18 21.73 -2.74 -16.49
C VAL A 18 20.37 -3.39 -16.74
N ALA A 19 19.99 -4.40 -15.94
CA ALA A 19 18.70 -5.06 -16.08
C ALA A 19 17.53 -4.08 -15.86
N GLY A 20 17.61 -3.26 -14.81
CA GLY A 20 16.57 -2.25 -14.56
C GLY A 20 16.53 -1.16 -15.62
N LEU A 21 17.69 -0.75 -16.16
CA LEU A 21 17.76 0.23 -17.25
C LEU A 21 17.13 -0.32 -18.53
N ILE A 22 17.35 -1.60 -18.87
CA ILE A 22 16.70 -2.25 -20.02
C ILE A 22 15.18 -2.21 -19.87
N VAL A 23 14.64 -2.60 -18.72
CA VAL A 23 13.20 -2.58 -18.45
C VAL A 23 12.64 -1.15 -18.49
N LEU A 24 13.40 -0.16 -17.98
CA LEU A 24 12.98 1.24 -18.00
C LEU A 24 12.97 1.82 -19.41
N ILE A 25 13.94 1.45 -20.26
CA ILE A 25 13.93 1.85 -21.67
C ILE A 25 12.72 1.22 -22.37
N ASP A 26 12.50 -0.08 -22.17
CA ASP A 26 11.35 -0.79 -22.76
C ASP A 26 10.02 -0.08 -22.45
N PHE A 27 9.82 0.32 -21.20
CA PHE A 27 8.63 1.06 -20.77
C PHE A 27 8.33 2.32 -21.63
N THR A 28 9.36 2.98 -22.17
CA THR A 28 9.22 4.21 -22.97
C THR A 28 9.33 3.98 -24.48
N SER A 29 9.78 2.80 -24.91
CA SER A 29 10.22 2.55 -26.28
C SER A 29 9.34 1.54 -27.00
N ILE A 30 9.15 1.74 -28.31
CA ILE A 30 8.38 0.82 -29.19
C ILE A 30 9.36 0.16 -30.18
N VAL A 31 10.54 -0.27 -29.71
CA VAL A 31 11.57 -0.87 -30.58
C VAL A 31 11.81 -2.35 -30.26
N SER A 32 11.77 -3.15 -31.33
CA SER A 32 11.62 -4.61 -31.33
C SER A 32 12.75 -5.49 -30.76
N PRO A 33 13.99 -5.03 -30.47
CA PRO A 33 14.95 -5.89 -29.75
C PRO A 33 14.94 -5.68 -28.23
N ILE A 34 14.53 -4.51 -27.74
CA ILE A 34 14.55 -4.20 -26.30
C ILE A 34 13.39 -4.91 -25.58
N ASP A 35 12.24 -4.96 -26.22
CA ASP A 35 11.01 -5.56 -25.69
C ASP A 35 11.18 -7.05 -25.35
N THR A 36 11.93 -7.79 -26.15
CA THR A 36 12.13 -9.22 -25.99
C THR A 36 13.04 -9.52 -24.81
N VAL A 37 14.11 -8.72 -24.63
CA VAL A 37 15.02 -8.85 -23.49
C VAL A 37 14.34 -8.38 -22.21
N ALA A 38 13.59 -7.28 -22.25
CA ALA A 38 12.84 -6.78 -21.10
C ALA A 38 11.77 -7.77 -20.63
N ARG A 39 11.00 -8.37 -21.55
CA ARG A 39 10.05 -9.45 -21.21
C ARG A 39 10.74 -10.63 -20.53
N LEU A 40 11.87 -11.09 -21.08
CA LEU A 40 12.64 -12.18 -20.46
C LEU A 40 13.07 -11.81 -19.02
N LEU A 41 13.59 -10.60 -18.80
CA LEU A 41 13.97 -10.12 -17.46
C LEU A 41 12.77 -10.07 -16.50
N ILE A 42 11.61 -9.59 -16.97
CA ILE A 42 10.38 -9.51 -16.18
C ILE A 42 9.87 -10.91 -15.83
N ASP A 43 9.92 -11.87 -16.76
CA ASP A 43 9.51 -13.26 -16.52
C ASP A 43 10.40 -13.92 -15.46
N TRP A 44 11.73 -13.75 -15.55
CA TRP A 44 12.65 -14.20 -14.52
C TRP A 44 12.36 -13.55 -13.17
N ALA A 45 12.09 -12.24 -13.15
CA ALA A 45 11.74 -11.53 -11.93
C ALA A 45 10.42 -12.04 -11.33
N ALA A 46 9.42 -12.35 -12.16
CA ALA A 46 8.15 -12.92 -11.73
C ALA A 46 8.33 -14.32 -11.12
N LEU A 47 9.15 -15.19 -11.74
CA LEU A 47 9.50 -16.50 -11.19
C LEU A 47 10.20 -16.37 -9.83
N LEU A 48 11.19 -15.49 -9.72
CA LEU A 48 11.88 -15.21 -8.45
C LEU A 48 10.92 -14.65 -7.40
N ALA A 49 9.99 -13.78 -7.78
CA ALA A 49 8.98 -13.21 -6.88
C ALA A 49 8.04 -14.30 -6.32
N VAL A 50 7.62 -15.26 -7.14
CA VAL A 50 6.80 -16.39 -6.68
C VAL A 50 7.59 -17.27 -5.69
N LEU A 51 8.86 -17.57 -5.98
CA LEU A 51 9.71 -18.31 -5.05
C LEU A 51 9.93 -17.55 -3.74
N ALA A 52 10.18 -16.24 -3.83
CA ALA A 52 10.34 -15.37 -2.67
C ALA A 52 9.06 -15.31 -1.83
N LEU A 53 7.89 -15.28 -2.47
CA LEU A 53 6.59 -15.31 -1.79
C LEU A 53 6.41 -16.62 -1.01
N ILE A 54 6.77 -17.78 -1.60
CA ILE A 54 6.74 -19.07 -0.92
C ILE A 54 7.68 -19.06 0.29
N VAL A 55 8.91 -18.59 0.14
CA VAL A 55 9.87 -18.46 1.26
C VAL A 55 9.33 -17.52 2.34
N GLY A 56 8.73 -16.40 1.95
CA GLY A 56 8.09 -15.45 2.87
C GLY A 56 6.95 -16.10 3.66
N LEU A 57 6.08 -16.84 2.97
CA LEU A 57 4.97 -17.57 3.59
C LEU A 57 5.49 -18.61 4.59
N LEU A 58 6.47 -19.42 4.20
CA LEU A 58 7.09 -20.43 5.06
C LEU A 58 7.78 -19.79 6.27
N SER A 59 8.42 -18.64 6.10
CA SER A 59 9.05 -17.90 7.19
C SER A 59 8.03 -17.44 8.22
N VAL A 60 6.91 -16.85 7.78
CA VAL A 60 5.80 -16.43 8.66
C VAL A 60 5.20 -17.65 9.37
N VAL A 61 4.88 -18.72 8.63
CA VAL A 61 4.33 -19.95 9.21
C VAL A 61 5.28 -20.50 10.27
N ASN A 62 6.55 -20.73 9.95
CA ASN A 62 7.49 -21.36 10.88
C ASN A 62 7.71 -20.52 12.15
N SER A 63 7.90 -19.19 11.99
CA SER A 63 8.14 -18.29 13.12
C SER A 63 6.92 -18.15 14.03
N HIS A 64 5.72 -18.06 13.47
CA HIS A 64 4.49 -17.88 14.26
C HIS A 64 3.89 -19.19 14.76
N LEU A 65 3.99 -20.29 14.00
CA LEU A 65 3.54 -21.61 14.44
C LEU A 65 4.35 -22.07 15.65
N GLY A 66 5.67 -21.85 15.64
CA GLY A 66 6.53 -22.12 16.80
C GLY A 66 6.11 -21.33 18.05
N ARG A 67 5.72 -20.06 17.90
CA ARG A 67 5.20 -19.22 19.00
C ARG A 67 3.88 -19.75 19.56
N VAL A 68 2.97 -20.17 18.67
CA VAL A 68 1.66 -20.73 19.04
C VAL A 68 1.81 -22.06 19.79
N LEU A 69 2.60 -22.99 19.25
CA LEU A 69 2.83 -24.31 19.84
C LEU A 69 3.52 -24.20 21.21
N LYS A 70 4.52 -23.32 21.33
CA LYS A 70 5.27 -23.10 22.58
C LYS A 70 4.57 -22.12 23.55
N ARG A 71 3.38 -21.60 23.20
CA ARG A 71 2.62 -20.62 24.00
C ARG A 71 3.48 -19.44 24.49
N GLN A 72 4.29 -18.88 23.60
CA GLN A 72 5.11 -17.70 23.91
C GLN A 72 4.24 -16.47 24.22
N PRO A 73 4.80 -15.40 24.83
CA PRO A 73 4.09 -14.12 24.94
C PRO A 73 3.50 -13.72 23.58
N ASP A 74 2.27 -13.20 23.58
CA ASP A 74 1.56 -12.75 22.37
C ASP A 74 1.23 -13.87 21.35
N TRP A 75 1.23 -15.14 21.78
CA TRP A 75 0.87 -16.26 20.90
C TRP A 75 -0.53 -16.12 20.27
N GLY A 76 -1.48 -15.47 20.97
CA GLY A 76 -2.83 -15.22 20.47
C GLY A 76 -2.82 -14.39 19.18
N TYR A 77 -2.01 -13.32 19.13
CA TYR A 77 -1.85 -12.51 17.92
C TYR A 77 -1.18 -13.30 16.79
N SER A 78 -0.25 -14.19 17.13
CA SER A 78 0.36 -15.09 16.14
C SER A 78 -0.65 -16.07 15.55
N LEU A 79 -1.60 -16.56 16.36
CA LEU A 79 -2.70 -17.40 15.87
C LEU A 79 -3.63 -16.62 14.93
N VAL A 80 -4.01 -15.39 15.31
CA VAL A 80 -4.85 -14.52 14.46
C VAL A 80 -4.18 -14.25 13.12
N LEU A 81 -2.87 -13.98 13.10
CA LEU A 81 -2.11 -13.78 11.86
C LEU A 81 -2.18 -15.02 10.95
N LEU A 82 -1.91 -16.21 11.51
CA LEU A 82 -1.93 -17.46 10.75
C LEU A 82 -3.33 -17.78 10.19
N LEU A 83 -4.39 -17.52 10.98
CA LEU A 83 -5.77 -17.71 10.54
C LEU A 83 -6.16 -16.71 9.45
N ALA A 84 -5.78 -15.43 9.59
CA ALA A 84 -6.05 -14.41 8.58
C ALA A 84 -5.34 -14.72 7.26
N MET A 85 -4.08 -15.17 7.33
CA MET A 85 -3.31 -15.63 6.18
C MET A 85 -3.99 -16.81 5.48
N LEU A 86 -4.42 -17.82 6.23
CA LEU A 86 -5.15 -18.97 5.68
C LEU A 86 -6.47 -18.56 5.04
N LEU A 87 -7.21 -17.66 5.69
CA LEU A 87 -8.48 -17.13 5.19
C LEU A 87 -8.30 -16.44 3.84
N VAL A 88 -7.30 -15.56 3.69
CA VAL A 88 -7.04 -14.87 2.40
C VAL A 88 -6.62 -15.87 1.32
N ILE A 89 -5.74 -16.83 1.64
CA ILE A 89 -5.31 -17.85 0.68
C ILE A 89 -6.50 -18.69 0.22
N ILE A 90 -7.34 -19.17 1.14
CA ILE A 90 -8.52 -19.98 0.81
C ILE A 90 -9.52 -19.18 0.00
N SER A 91 -9.85 -17.96 0.41
CA SER A 91 -10.78 -17.11 -0.34
C SER A 91 -10.31 -16.85 -1.76
N GLY A 92 -9.01 -16.58 -1.95
CA GLY A 92 -8.44 -16.30 -3.26
C GLY A 92 -8.23 -17.51 -4.17
N THR A 93 -8.18 -18.74 -3.64
CA THR A 93 -7.80 -19.95 -4.42
C THR A 93 -8.88 -21.02 -4.48
N VAL A 94 -9.75 -21.11 -3.48
CA VAL A 94 -10.71 -22.20 -3.35
C VAL A 94 -12.12 -21.77 -3.76
N ILE A 95 -12.46 -20.49 -3.66
CA ILE A 95 -13.82 -19.99 -3.91
C ILE A 95 -13.78 -19.12 -5.18
N GLY A 96 -14.61 -19.42 -6.17
CA GLY A 96 -14.70 -18.64 -7.42
C GLY A 96 -16.14 -18.25 -7.77
N PRO A 97 -16.42 -17.02 -8.23
CA PRO A 97 -17.77 -16.61 -8.59
C PRO A 97 -18.22 -17.26 -9.90
N THR A 98 -19.49 -17.59 -9.97
CA THR A 98 -20.20 -18.03 -11.18
C THR A 98 -21.52 -17.29 -11.31
N PRO A 99 -22.16 -17.28 -12.50
CA PRO A 99 -23.48 -16.67 -12.67
C PRO A 99 -24.56 -17.24 -11.73
N SER A 100 -24.37 -18.46 -11.21
CA SER A 100 -25.28 -19.16 -10.30
C SER A 100 -24.81 -19.18 -8.83
N GLY A 101 -23.72 -18.50 -8.48
CA GLY A 101 -23.21 -18.43 -7.11
C GLY A 101 -21.69 -18.57 -7.04
N TYR A 102 -21.21 -19.62 -6.36
CA TYR A 102 -19.78 -19.89 -6.20
C TYR A 102 -19.43 -21.33 -6.57
N THR A 103 -18.22 -21.52 -7.09
CA THR A 103 -17.60 -22.83 -7.31
C THR A 103 -16.43 -23.05 -6.36
N LEU A 104 -16.24 -24.32 -5.99
CA LEU A 104 -15.08 -24.78 -5.24
C LEU A 104 -14.00 -25.19 -6.23
N PHE A 105 -12.76 -24.76 -6.00
CA PHE A 105 -11.56 -25.02 -6.82
C PHE A 105 -11.60 -24.40 -8.24
N PRO A 106 -11.62 -23.06 -8.34
CA PRO A 106 -11.41 -22.36 -9.62
C PRO A 106 -10.03 -22.66 -10.23
N GLN A 107 -9.90 -22.52 -11.55
CA GLN A 107 -8.64 -22.79 -12.27
C GLN A 107 -7.53 -21.74 -12.04
N GLY A 108 -7.83 -20.68 -11.27
CA GLY A 108 -6.88 -19.60 -10.99
C GLY A 108 -7.29 -18.79 -9.78
N LEU A 109 -6.46 -17.79 -9.44
CA LEU A 109 -6.73 -16.86 -8.36
C LEU A 109 -7.94 -15.99 -8.67
N VAL A 110 -8.77 -15.78 -7.66
CA VAL A 110 -10.03 -15.06 -7.80
C VAL A 110 -10.03 -13.81 -6.95
N GLU A 111 -10.25 -12.66 -7.60
CA GLU A 111 -10.20 -11.35 -6.96
C GLU A 111 -11.41 -11.06 -6.06
N GLN A 112 -12.62 -11.44 -6.48
CA GLN A 112 -13.85 -11.02 -5.80
C GLN A 112 -13.94 -11.50 -4.34
N PRO A 113 -13.68 -12.77 -4.00
CA PRO A 113 -13.67 -13.20 -2.60
C PRO A 113 -12.59 -12.50 -1.76
N ILE A 114 -11.46 -12.12 -2.35
CA ILE A 114 -10.42 -11.34 -1.66
C ILE A 114 -10.95 -9.94 -1.33
N ARG A 115 -11.67 -9.30 -2.24
CA ARG A 115 -12.33 -8.01 -1.99
C ARG A 115 -13.39 -8.10 -0.89
N ASP A 116 -14.14 -9.20 -0.84
CA ASP A 116 -15.13 -9.42 0.21
C ASP A 116 -14.46 -9.55 1.58
N VAL A 117 -13.34 -10.27 1.66
CA VAL A 117 -12.52 -10.34 2.88
C VAL A 117 -11.97 -8.96 3.24
N PHE A 118 -11.50 -8.20 2.26
CA PHE A 118 -10.95 -6.87 2.48
C PHE A 118 -12.01 -5.91 3.03
N SER A 119 -13.20 -5.87 2.44
CA SER A 119 -14.30 -5.01 2.90
C SER A 119 -14.88 -5.44 4.24
N ALA A 120 -14.88 -6.75 4.55
CA ALA A 120 -15.37 -7.26 5.82
C ALA A 120 -14.38 -7.03 6.99
N PHE A 121 -13.07 -7.11 6.75
CA PHE A 121 -12.06 -7.06 7.82
C PHE A 121 -11.15 -5.83 7.76
N TYR A 122 -10.55 -5.55 6.60
CA TYR A 122 -9.56 -4.48 6.49
C TYR A 122 -10.22 -3.09 6.56
N GLU A 123 -11.31 -2.87 5.82
CA GLU A 123 -11.97 -1.56 5.79
C GLU A 123 -12.48 -1.11 7.18
N PRO A 124 -13.16 -1.95 7.99
CA PRO A 124 -13.59 -1.54 9.33
C PRO A 124 -12.43 -1.30 10.30
N LEU A 125 -11.35 -2.08 10.21
CA LEU A 125 -10.14 -1.87 11.00
C LEU A 125 -9.47 -0.54 10.63
N ALA A 126 -9.31 -0.26 9.33
CA ALA A 126 -8.77 0.99 8.84
C ALA A 126 -9.65 2.19 9.26
N ALA A 127 -10.98 2.06 9.15
CA ALA A 127 -11.93 3.06 9.62
C ALA A 127 -11.82 3.31 11.13
N SER A 128 -11.58 2.28 11.93
CA SER A 128 -11.36 2.41 13.38
C SER A 128 -10.09 3.21 13.70
N PHE A 129 -8.99 2.98 12.97
CA PHE A 129 -7.78 3.79 13.10
C PHE A 129 -7.99 5.25 12.66
N LEU A 130 -8.73 5.46 11.57
CA LEU A 130 -9.09 6.81 11.11
C LEU A 130 -10.01 7.53 12.10
N ALA A 131 -10.91 6.81 12.77
CA ALA A 131 -11.77 7.36 13.82
C ALA A 131 -10.95 7.82 15.04
N LEU A 132 -9.93 7.05 15.44
CA LEU A 132 -8.98 7.47 16.48
C LEU A 132 -8.22 8.74 16.06
N LEU A 133 -7.76 8.80 14.81
CA LEU A 133 -7.10 10.00 14.28
C LEU A 133 -8.03 11.22 14.29
N ALA A 134 -9.30 11.04 13.91
CA ALA A 134 -10.31 12.08 13.97
C ALA A 134 -10.53 12.57 15.41
N PHE A 135 -10.62 11.66 16.38
CA PHE A 135 -10.74 12.01 17.79
C PHE A 135 -9.52 12.78 18.31
N PHE A 136 -8.30 12.34 17.99
CA PHE A 136 -7.08 13.07 18.36
C PHE A 136 -6.98 14.43 17.67
N SER A 137 -7.38 14.52 16.40
CA SER A 137 -7.45 15.78 15.64
C SER A 137 -8.43 16.75 16.30
N LEU A 138 -9.62 16.30 16.69
CA LEU A 138 -10.58 17.11 17.43
C LEU A 138 -10.02 17.59 18.78
N SER A 139 -9.38 16.70 19.55
CA SER A 139 -8.74 17.06 20.83
C SER A 139 -7.63 18.12 20.63
N ALA A 140 -6.82 17.98 19.58
CA ALA A 140 -5.81 18.97 19.20
C ALA A 140 -6.45 20.30 18.78
N ALA A 141 -7.53 20.27 18.00
CA ALA A 141 -8.26 21.45 17.56
C ALA A 141 -8.87 22.23 18.75
N LEU A 142 -9.50 21.53 19.71
CA LEU A 142 -10.00 22.13 20.95
C LEU A 142 -8.87 22.72 21.82
N ARG A 143 -7.70 22.09 21.82
CA ARG A 143 -6.49 22.63 22.48
C ARG A 143 -5.96 23.88 21.76
N ALA A 144 -5.99 23.89 20.43
CA ALA A 144 -5.61 25.06 19.62
C ALA A 144 -6.58 26.23 19.86
N LEU A 145 -7.88 25.96 20.00
CA LEU A 145 -8.89 26.98 20.29
C LEU A 145 -8.64 27.69 21.63
N ARG A 146 -8.11 26.97 22.63
CA ARG A 146 -7.69 27.55 23.91
C ARG A 146 -6.51 28.52 23.78
N ARG A 147 -5.69 28.43 22.72
CA ARG A 147 -4.59 29.38 22.48
C ARG A 147 -5.07 30.74 21.94
N ARG A 148 -6.36 30.87 21.59
CA ARG A 148 -7.02 32.11 21.15
C ARG A 148 -6.29 32.86 20.02
N THR A 149 -5.61 32.14 19.13
CA THR A 149 -5.00 32.75 17.93
C THR A 149 -6.02 32.80 16.79
N ILE A 150 -5.95 33.87 15.98
CA ILE A 150 -6.84 34.05 14.82
C ILE A 150 -6.67 32.88 13.84
N ASP A 151 -5.44 32.44 13.61
CA ASP A 151 -5.12 31.33 12.69
C ASP A 151 -5.80 30.03 13.12
N ALA A 152 -5.79 29.70 14.41
CA ALA A 152 -6.41 28.48 14.93
C ALA A 152 -7.94 28.53 14.82
N LEU A 153 -8.54 29.71 15.01
CA LEU A 153 -9.97 29.93 14.82
C LEU A 153 -10.39 29.72 13.36
N VAL A 154 -9.63 30.29 12.42
CA VAL A 154 -9.90 30.15 10.98
C VAL A 154 -9.83 28.67 10.58
N ILE A 155 -8.78 27.96 10.96
CA ILE A 155 -8.62 26.52 10.64
C ILE A 155 -9.79 25.70 11.22
N LEU A 156 -10.19 25.97 12.47
CA LEU A 156 -11.29 25.24 13.10
C LEU A 156 -12.63 25.50 12.39
N VAL A 157 -12.94 26.75 12.06
CA VAL A 157 -14.19 27.11 11.37
C VAL A 157 -14.26 26.42 10.00
N VAL A 158 -13.17 26.46 9.23
CA VAL A 158 -13.11 25.77 7.93
C VAL A 158 -13.29 24.27 8.10
N ALA A 159 -12.58 23.64 9.06
CA ALA A 159 -12.69 22.21 9.30
C ALA A 159 -14.11 21.81 9.73
N MET A 160 -14.74 22.59 10.62
CA MET A 160 -16.09 22.32 11.10
C MET A 160 -17.14 22.47 9.99
N LEU A 161 -17.00 23.48 9.12
CA LEU A 161 -17.87 23.66 7.96
C LEU A 161 -17.77 22.47 6.99
N VAL A 162 -16.56 22.01 6.67
CA VAL A 162 -16.36 20.86 5.79
C VAL A 162 -16.96 19.59 6.40
N LEU A 163 -16.75 19.36 7.71
CA LEU A 163 -17.32 18.20 8.42
C LEU A 163 -18.84 18.24 8.49
N ALA A 164 -19.43 19.40 8.78
CA ALA A 164 -20.89 19.56 8.88
C ALA A 164 -21.59 19.29 7.54
N LEU A 165 -21.02 19.77 6.43
CA LEU A 165 -21.58 19.54 5.10
C LEU A 165 -21.38 18.10 4.61
N ALA A 166 -20.32 17.41 5.04
CA ALA A 166 -20.15 15.98 4.76
C ALA A 166 -21.15 15.12 5.54
N ALA A 167 -21.48 15.49 6.78
CA ALA A 167 -22.39 14.74 7.65
C ALA A 167 -23.88 15.01 7.37
N LEU A 168 -24.24 16.21 6.88
CA LEU A 168 -25.62 16.64 6.67
C LEU A 168 -25.88 16.97 5.18
N PRO A 169 -26.34 16.01 4.37
CA PRO A 169 -26.60 16.23 2.95
C PRO A 169 -27.71 17.26 2.69
N GLN A 170 -28.57 17.57 3.68
CA GLN A 170 -29.56 18.65 3.52
C GLN A 170 -28.90 20.04 3.48
N LEU A 171 -27.77 20.27 4.17
CA LEU A 171 -27.04 21.54 4.11
C LEU A 171 -26.34 21.76 2.76
N ALA A 172 -26.06 20.69 2.03
CA ALA A 172 -25.51 20.75 0.67
C ALA A 172 -26.51 21.30 -0.37
N SER A 173 -27.81 21.32 -0.04
CA SER A 173 -28.86 21.89 -0.90
C SER A 173 -28.86 23.43 -0.92
N LEU A 174 -28.15 24.07 0.02
CA LEU A 174 -27.98 25.52 0.00
C LEU A 174 -27.00 25.92 -1.11
N PRO A 175 -27.42 26.74 -2.10
CA PRO A 175 -26.66 26.92 -3.34
C PRO A 175 -25.25 27.51 -3.12
N LEU A 176 -25.07 28.45 -2.19
CA LEU A 176 -23.77 29.07 -1.94
C LEU A 176 -22.83 28.20 -1.09
N LEU A 177 -23.35 27.59 -0.03
CA LEU A 177 -22.57 26.78 0.90
C LEU A 177 -22.20 25.42 0.30
N GLY A 178 -23.16 24.77 -0.36
CA GLY A 178 -22.95 23.49 -1.04
C GLY A 178 -21.91 23.58 -2.15
N GLN A 179 -21.99 24.60 -3.02
CA GLN A 179 -21.02 24.79 -4.11
C GLN A 179 -19.60 25.06 -3.59
N SER A 180 -19.46 25.88 -2.55
CA SER A 180 -18.15 26.23 -1.98
C SER A 180 -17.46 25.01 -1.37
N VAL A 181 -18.19 24.19 -0.61
CA VAL A 181 -17.62 22.98 -0.01
C VAL A 181 -17.42 21.86 -1.04
N ALA A 182 -18.32 21.73 -2.03
CA ALA A 182 -18.12 20.81 -3.15
C ALA A 182 -16.84 21.17 -3.93
N TRP A 183 -16.59 22.45 -4.17
CA TRP A 183 -15.34 22.92 -4.77
C TRP A 183 -14.14 22.55 -3.89
N LEU A 184 -14.21 22.81 -2.58
CA LEU A 184 -13.11 22.49 -1.65
C LEU A 184 -12.81 20.99 -1.64
N ASN A 185 -13.81 20.12 -1.59
CA ASN A 185 -13.61 18.67 -1.62
C ASN A 185 -13.07 18.18 -2.98
N THR A 186 -13.66 18.65 -4.08
CA THR A 186 -13.34 18.18 -5.44
C THR A 186 -11.97 18.65 -5.92
N TYR A 187 -11.57 19.87 -5.54
CA TYR A 187 -10.31 20.45 -5.97
C TYR A 187 -9.26 20.38 -4.86
N VAL A 188 -9.49 20.96 -3.68
CA VAL A 188 -8.45 21.11 -2.65
C VAL A 188 -8.15 19.80 -1.94
N ALA A 189 -9.17 19.15 -1.37
CA ALA A 189 -8.98 17.90 -0.62
C ALA A 189 -8.49 16.78 -1.55
N LEU A 190 -9.09 16.65 -2.73
CA LEU A 190 -8.66 15.67 -3.73
C LEU A 190 -7.25 15.96 -4.27
N ALA A 191 -6.87 17.24 -4.45
CA ALA A 191 -5.49 17.58 -4.81
C ALA A 191 -4.50 17.18 -3.70
N GLY A 192 -4.85 17.39 -2.43
CA GLY A 192 -4.04 16.93 -1.30
C GLY A 192 -3.86 15.40 -1.30
N ALA A 193 -4.96 14.65 -1.46
CA ALA A 193 -4.92 13.19 -1.53
C ALA A 193 -4.07 12.70 -2.72
N ARG A 194 -4.25 13.28 -3.90
CA ARG A 194 -3.43 12.98 -5.09
C ARG A 194 -1.97 13.36 -4.88
N GLY A 195 -1.69 14.49 -4.24
CA GLY A 195 -0.34 14.92 -3.88
C GLY A 195 0.37 13.91 -2.98
N LEU A 196 -0.32 13.36 -1.98
CA LEU A 196 0.20 12.29 -1.14
C LEU A 196 0.50 11.01 -1.93
N LEU A 197 -0.43 10.60 -2.81
CA LEU A 197 -0.24 9.43 -3.67
C LEU A 197 0.95 9.60 -4.63
N ILE A 198 1.08 10.78 -5.25
CA ILE A 198 2.20 11.11 -6.13
C ILE A 198 3.50 11.13 -5.33
N GLY A 199 3.51 11.74 -4.13
CA GLY A 199 4.67 11.78 -3.26
C GLY A 199 5.14 10.38 -2.86
N ALA A 200 4.21 9.49 -2.51
CA ALA A 200 4.51 8.10 -2.21
C ALA A 200 5.07 7.36 -3.43
N ALA A 201 4.47 7.56 -4.61
CA ALA A 201 4.95 6.96 -5.86
C ALA A 201 6.36 7.44 -6.22
N LEU A 202 6.64 8.75 -6.12
CA LEU A 202 7.97 9.31 -6.32
C LEU A 202 8.97 8.75 -5.31
N GLY A 203 8.58 8.60 -4.04
CA GLY A 203 9.39 7.96 -3.01
C GLY A 203 9.79 6.53 -3.38
N ALA A 204 8.83 5.73 -3.89
CA ALA A 204 9.09 4.38 -4.38
C ALA A 204 10.04 4.36 -5.59
N VAL A 205 9.85 5.28 -6.55
CA VAL A 205 10.76 5.44 -7.70
C VAL A 205 12.16 5.80 -7.24
N VAL A 206 12.32 6.74 -6.32
CA VAL A 206 13.63 7.14 -5.77
C VAL A 206 14.31 5.95 -5.07
N ALA A 207 13.57 5.16 -4.28
CA ALA A 207 14.11 3.95 -3.68
C ALA A 207 14.57 2.94 -4.75
N GLY A 208 13.78 2.73 -5.80
CA GLY A 208 14.16 1.88 -6.94
C GLY A 208 15.43 2.37 -7.63
N VAL A 209 15.52 3.66 -7.96
CA VAL A 209 16.70 4.28 -8.60
C VAL A 209 17.94 4.15 -7.71
N ARG A 210 17.80 4.34 -6.39
CA ARG A 210 18.92 4.15 -5.45
C ARG A 210 19.45 2.72 -5.46
N VAL A 211 18.58 1.72 -5.58
CA VAL A 211 18.98 0.32 -5.75
C VAL A 211 19.68 0.09 -7.09
N LEU A 212 19.15 0.63 -8.19
CA LEU A 212 19.73 0.50 -9.53
C LEU A 212 21.12 1.15 -9.66
N LEU A 213 21.31 2.30 -9.01
CA LEU A 213 22.61 2.99 -8.96
C LEU A 213 23.56 2.39 -7.91
N GLY A 214 23.10 1.41 -7.13
CA GLY A 214 23.89 0.74 -6.11
C GLY A 214 24.15 1.57 -4.85
N PHE A 215 23.38 2.63 -4.61
CA PHE A 215 23.40 3.35 -3.34
C PHE A 215 22.83 2.51 -2.20
N ASP A 216 21.79 1.73 -2.49
CA ASP A 216 21.20 0.76 -1.55
C ASP A 216 21.40 -0.65 -2.10
N GLN A 217 21.92 -1.57 -1.27
CA GLN A 217 22.30 -2.92 -1.70
C GLN A 217 21.73 -3.99 -0.78
N PRO A 218 20.39 -4.15 -0.74
CA PRO A 218 19.71 -5.08 0.18
C PRO A 218 20.10 -6.55 -0.03
N TYR A 219 20.70 -6.87 -1.18
CA TYR A 219 21.15 -8.21 -1.56
C TYR A 219 22.59 -8.54 -1.13
N LEU A 220 23.33 -7.58 -0.56
CA LEU A 220 24.74 -7.76 -0.16
C LEU A 220 25.00 -7.57 1.34
N ASP A 221 23.98 -7.21 2.13
CA ASP A 221 24.10 -7.06 3.58
C ASP A 221 24.10 -8.44 4.29
N ARG A 222 25.08 -9.31 3.95
CA ARG A 222 25.58 -10.44 4.75
C ARG A 222 27.03 -10.78 4.39
#